data_AF-T0YMU9-F1
#
_entry.id   AF-T0YMU9-F1
#
_cell.length_a   1.000
_cell.length_b   1.000
_cell.length_c   1.000
_cell.angle_alpha   90.00
_cell.angle_beta   90.00
_cell.angle_gamma   90.00
#
_symmetry.space_group_name_H-M   'P 1'
#
loop_
_entity.id
_entity.type
_entity.pdbx_description
1 polymer ?
#
loop_
_entity_poly.entity_id
_entity_poly.type
_entity_poly.pdbx_seq_one_letter_code
_entity_poly.pdbx_strand_id
1 'polypeptide(L)'
;MIGFSAIKSSAAAAEYYSSTEQAAEYYADQGRVPSRWLGAGAGLQSLRGEVGRDALLRQLDGHISDASGDRRLGIERKGEWQHRAGWDMTVSAPKSVSIEILVHDKKDVDKAHAV
;
A
#
# COMPACT_ATOMS: atom_id res chain seq x y z
N MET A 1 -6.37 5.95 -15.16
CA MET A 1 -6.97 7.04 -14.35
C MET A 1 -6.37 6.95 -12.96
N ILE A 2 -6.13 8.09 -12.29
CA ILE A 2 -5.65 8.11 -10.91
C ILE A 2 -6.81 8.55 -10.01
N GLY A 3 -7.23 7.67 -9.11
CA GLY A 3 -8.11 7.99 -7.99
C GLY A 3 -7.28 8.45 -6.79
N PHE A 4 -7.82 9.41 -6.02
CA PHE A 4 -7.14 9.97 -4.86
C PHE A 4 -8.09 10.05 -3.67
N SER A 5 -7.72 9.43 -2.55
CA SER A 5 -8.55 9.45 -1.33
C SER A 5 -7.70 9.48 -0.06
N ALA A 6 -8.28 10.02 1.02
CA ALA A 6 -7.63 10.03 2.32
C ALA A 6 -7.90 8.72 3.06
N ILE A 7 -6.86 8.12 3.65
CA ILE A 7 -6.99 6.94 4.51
C ILE A 7 -7.59 7.38 5.85
N LYS A 8 -8.78 6.85 6.17
CA LYS A 8 -9.54 7.24 7.38
C LYS A 8 -9.14 6.47 8.63
N SER A 9 -8.65 5.24 8.48
CA SER A 9 -8.26 4.36 9.58
C SER A 9 -7.04 3.56 9.17
N SER A 10 -5.97 3.66 9.96
CA SER A 10 -4.73 2.92 9.78
C SER A 10 -4.96 1.41 9.91
N ALA A 11 -5.68 0.98 10.95
CA ALA A 11 -6.01 -0.41 11.19
C ALA A 11 -6.84 -1.04 10.06
N ALA A 12 -7.90 -0.35 9.61
CA ALA A 12 -8.74 -0.86 8.54
C ALA A 12 -8.00 -0.96 7.20
N ALA A 13 -7.16 0.04 6.88
CA ALA A 13 -6.35 0.01 5.68
C ALA A 13 -5.28 -1.09 5.73
N ALA A 14 -4.58 -1.23 6.87
CA ALA A 14 -3.58 -2.28 7.03
C ALA A 14 -4.20 -3.66 6.86
N GLU A 15 -5.38 -3.90 7.43
CA GLU A 15 -6.11 -5.16 7.26
C GLU A 15 -6.51 -5.40 5.80
N TYR A 16 -7.13 -4.41 5.15
CA TYR A 16 -7.64 -4.54 3.79
C TYR A 16 -6.52 -4.83 2.77
N TYR A 17 -5.41 -4.10 2.79
CA TYR A 17 -4.35 -4.25 1.79
C TYR A 17 -3.40 -5.42 2.03
N SER A 18 -3.38 -6.01 3.22
CA SER A 18 -2.49 -7.13 3.56
C SER A 18 -3.21 -8.47 3.75
N SER A 19 -4.54 -8.48 3.74
CA SER A 19 -5.33 -9.72 3.86
C SER A 19 -5.21 -10.58 2.61
N THR A 20 -4.62 -11.77 2.78
CA THR A 20 -4.51 -12.79 1.72
C THR A 20 -5.86 -13.39 1.33
N GLU A 21 -6.82 -13.42 2.27
CA GLU A 21 -8.18 -13.91 2.01
C GLU A 21 -8.93 -12.96 1.07
N GLN A 22 -8.88 -11.65 1.35
CA GLN A 22 -9.45 -10.63 0.47
C GLN A 22 -8.69 -10.55 -0.86
N ALA A 23 -7.38 -10.80 -0.85
CA ALA A 23 -6.57 -10.89 -2.07
C ALA A 23 -7.08 -11.97 -3.03
N ALA A 24 -7.47 -13.13 -2.50
CA ALA A 24 -7.89 -14.27 -3.31
C ALA A 24 -9.16 -13.99 -4.14
N GLU A 25 -9.96 -12.99 -3.76
CA GLU A 25 -11.12 -12.54 -4.54
C GLU A 25 -10.72 -11.76 -5.80
N TYR A 26 -9.56 -11.08 -5.78
CA TYR A 26 -9.12 -10.16 -6.84
C TYR A 26 -7.92 -10.67 -7.64
N TYR A 27 -7.08 -11.51 -7.04
CA TYR A 27 -5.88 -12.06 -7.66
C TYR A 27 -6.11 -13.54 -7.96
N ALA A 28 -6.03 -13.89 -9.23
CA ALA A 28 -6.18 -15.28 -9.70
C ALA A 28 -5.02 -16.20 -9.25
N ASP A 29 -3.99 -15.66 -8.61
CA ASP A 29 -2.77 -16.39 -8.27
C ASP A 29 -2.63 -16.60 -6.73
N GLN A 30 -2.79 -17.87 -6.34
CA GLN A 30 -2.24 -18.56 -5.15
C GLN A 30 -1.99 -17.75 -3.85
N GLY A 31 -2.99 -17.01 -3.36
CA GLY A 31 -3.05 -16.63 -1.94
C GLY A 31 -2.03 -15.58 -1.48
N ARG A 32 -1.54 -14.72 -2.38
CA ARG A 32 -0.68 -13.57 -2.01
C ARG A 32 -1.19 -12.28 -2.66
N VAL A 33 -1.18 -11.19 -1.90
CA VAL A 33 -1.31 -9.84 -2.47
C VAL A 33 0.06 -9.45 -3.04
N PRO A 34 0.24 -9.29 -4.36
CA PRO A 34 1.48 -8.74 -4.89
C PRO A 34 1.65 -7.31 -4.34
N SER A 35 2.59 -7.14 -3.42
CA SER A 35 2.83 -5.86 -2.72
C SER A 35 4.32 -5.61 -2.58
N ARG A 36 4.72 -4.34 -2.61
CA ARG A 36 6.10 -3.94 -2.33
C ARG A 36 6.23 -2.54 -1.77
N TRP A 37 7.24 -2.34 -0.93
CA TRP A 37 7.68 -1.01 -0.52
C TRP A 37 8.38 -0.28 -1.67
N LEU A 38 8.01 0.99 -1.87
CA LEU A 38 8.57 1.87 -2.89
C LEU A 38 9.04 3.20 -2.29
N GLY A 39 9.97 3.86 -2.99
CA GLY A 39 10.45 5.21 -2.66
C GLY A 39 11.65 5.24 -1.69
N ALA A 40 12.40 6.35 -1.75
CA ALA A 40 13.60 6.54 -0.94
C ALA A 40 13.33 6.52 0.57
N GLY A 41 12.16 7.01 1.00
CA GLY A 41 11.74 6.99 2.40
C GLY A 41 11.60 5.59 2.98
N ALA A 42 11.09 4.63 2.21
CA ALA A 42 11.07 3.22 2.61
C ALA A 42 12.50 2.67 2.74
N GLY A 43 13.38 3.03 1.80
CA GLY A 43 14.80 2.67 1.83
C GLY A 43 15.54 3.16 3.09
N LEU A 44 15.27 4.40 3.52
CA LEU A 44 15.84 4.99 4.75
C LEU A 44 15.39 4.25 6.01
N GLN A 45 14.20 3.66 5.98
CA GLN A 45 13.63 2.86 7.07
C GLN A 45 13.88 1.35 6.91
N SER A 46 14.71 0.95 5.94
CA SER A 46 14.96 -0.46 5.61
C SER A 46 13.71 -1.28 5.27
N LEU A 47 12.62 -0.62 4.84
CA LEU A 47 11.40 -1.27 4.37
C LEU A 47 11.57 -1.69 2.90
N ARG A 48 11.55 -3.00 2.65
CA ARG A 48 11.80 -3.59 1.32
C ARG A 48 10.98 -4.86 1.13
N GLY A 49 10.74 -5.22 -0.12
CA GLY A 49 9.99 -6.44 -0.45
C GLY A 49 8.52 -6.33 -0.06
N GLU A 50 7.91 -7.49 0.23
CA GLU A 50 6.49 -7.66 0.54
C GLU A 50 6.04 -6.80 1.73
N VAL A 51 4.83 -6.26 1.63
CA VAL A 51 4.25 -5.39 2.65
C VAL A 51 3.46 -6.22 3.65
N GLY A 52 4.03 -6.43 4.83
CA GLY A 52 3.33 -7.07 5.95
C GLY A 52 2.37 -6.11 6.68
N ARG A 53 1.28 -6.66 7.20
CA ARG A 53 0.24 -5.95 7.95
C ARG A 53 0.80 -5.02 9.03
N ASP A 54 1.65 -5.55 9.91
CA ASP A 54 2.13 -4.79 11.08
C ASP A 54 3.09 -3.68 10.68
N ALA A 55 3.92 -3.92 9.66
CA ALA A 55 4.79 -2.89 9.10
C ALA A 55 3.96 -1.75 8.47
N LEU A 56 2.91 -2.10 7.70
CA LEU A 56 2.00 -1.12 7.11
C LEU A 56 1.25 -0.33 8.19
N LEU A 57 0.70 -1.00 9.21
CA LEU A 57 0.02 -0.36 10.33
C LEU A 57 0.92 0.66 11.04
N ARG A 58 2.16 0.28 11.36
CA ARG A 58 3.12 1.19 12.01
C ARG A 58 3.37 2.44 11.19
N GLN A 59 3.56 2.30 9.87
CA GLN A 59 3.75 3.44 8.98
C GLN A 59 2.50 4.33 8.92
N LEU A 60 1.31 3.73 8.82
CA LEU A 60 0.04 4.46 8.84
C LEU A 60 -0.30 5.08 10.20
N ASP A 61 0.32 4.65 11.30
CA ASP A 61 0.23 5.28 12.62
C ASP A 61 1.32 6.35 12.84
N GLY A 62 2.13 6.62 11.82
CA GLY A 62 3.15 7.65 11.79
C GLY A 62 4.47 7.26 12.46
N HIS A 63 4.72 5.98 12.74
CA HIS A 63 5.99 5.54 13.29
C HIS A 63 7.06 5.49 12.21
N ILE A 64 8.14 6.24 12.42
CA ILE A 64 9.30 6.31 11.53
C ILE A 64 10.53 5.85 12.29
N SER A 65 11.26 4.91 11.71
CA SER A 65 12.51 4.36 12.25
C SER A 65 13.58 4.45 11.18
N ASP A 66 14.49 5.43 11.29
CA ASP A 66 15.57 5.65 10.33
C ASP A 66 16.91 5.90 11.05
N ALA A 67 17.95 6.31 10.31
CA ALA A 67 19.28 6.58 10.87
C ALA A 67 19.30 7.68 11.96
N SER A 68 18.25 8.52 12.05
CA SER A 68 18.11 9.54 13.11
C SER A 68 17.41 9.02 14.37
N GLY A 69 16.96 7.76 14.37
CA GLY A 69 16.27 7.11 15.47
C GLY A 69 14.76 6.95 15.24
N ASP A 70 14.07 6.54 16.31
CA ASP A 70 12.62 6.31 16.31
C ASP A 70 11.87 7.60 16.61
N ARG A 71 10.86 7.90 15.78
CA ARG A 71 9.96 9.04 15.97
C ARG A 71 8.54 8.68 15.59
N ARG A 72 7.57 9.39 16.17
CA ARG A 72 6.16 9.32 15.79
C ARG A 72 5.72 10.65 15.21
N LEU A 73 5.16 10.62 14.01
CA LEU A 73 4.60 11.79 13.34
C LEU A 73 3.20 12.07 13.86
N GLY A 74 2.86 13.34 14.01
CA GLY A 74 1.54 13.77 14.48
C GLY A 74 1.64 14.95 15.43
N ILE A 75 0.51 15.25 16.05
CA ILE A 75 0.36 16.31 17.03
C ILE A 75 -0.47 15.81 18.20
N GLU A 76 -0.14 16.24 19.41
CA GLU A 76 -0.99 16.00 20.57
C GLU A 76 -2.07 17.09 20.64
N ARG A 77 -3.33 16.67 20.78
CA ARG A 77 -4.47 17.56 20.99
C ARG A 77 -5.37 16.98 22.07
N LYS A 78 -5.58 17.73 23.14
CA LYS A 78 -6.43 17.32 24.28
C LYS A 78 -6.02 15.98 24.90
N GLY A 79 -4.72 15.68 24.95
CA GLY A 79 -4.20 14.42 25.48
C GLY A 79 -4.30 13.23 24.50
N GLU A 80 -4.76 13.46 23.27
CA GLU A 80 -4.82 12.43 22.23
C GLU A 80 -3.80 12.72 21.13
N TRP A 81 -3.08 11.69 20.70
CA TRP A 81 -2.18 11.77 19.57
C TRP A 81 -2.97 11.71 18.26
N GLN A 82 -2.84 12.73 17.41
CA GLN A 82 -3.51 12.81 16.12
C GLN A 82 -2.49 12.75 14.98
N HIS A 83 -2.66 11.75 14.11
CA HIS A 83 -1.87 11.56 12.90
C HIS A 83 -2.81 11.27 11.72
N ARG A 84 -2.51 11.81 10.54
CA ARG A 84 -3.20 11.44 9.31
C ARG A 84 -2.46 10.27 8.68
N ALA A 85 -3.12 9.12 8.62
CA ALA A 85 -2.50 7.87 8.19
C ALA A 85 -1.86 7.92 6.79
N GLY A 86 -2.48 8.66 5.86
CA GLY A 86 -1.91 8.87 4.54
C GLY A 86 -2.97 9.05 3.47
N TRP A 87 -2.59 8.73 2.24
CA TRP A 87 -3.40 8.86 1.04
C TRP A 87 -3.33 7.56 0.24
N ASP A 88 -4.46 7.13 -0.29
CA ASP A 88 -4.54 6.08 -1.30
C ASP A 88 -4.54 6.73 -2.69
N MET A 89 -3.59 6.30 -3.51
CA MET A 89 -3.47 6.65 -4.92
C MET A 89 -3.70 5.39 -5.77
N THR A 90 -4.91 5.24 -6.28
CA THR A 90 -5.27 4.08 -7.10
C THR A 90 -5.02 4.36 -8.58
N VAL A 91 -4.14 3.60 -9.22
CA VAL A 91 -3.84 3.71 -10.65
C VAL A 91 -4.60 2.65 -11.43
N SER A 92 -5.73 3.00 -12.04
CA SER A 92 -6.54 2.05 -12.81
C SER A 92 -6.17 2.10 -14.30
N ALA A 93 -5.84 0.93 -14.87
CA ALA A 93 -5.69 0.77 -16.31
C ALA A 93 -7.00 1.12 -17.06
N PRO A 94 -6.93 1.65 -18.30
CA PRO A 94 -8.10 1.75 -19.17
C PRO A 94 -8.74 0.38 -19.38
N LYS A 95 -10.07 0.32 -19.55
CA LYS A 95 -10.79 -0.95 -19.64
C LYS A 95 -10.27 -1.87 -20.75
N SER A 96 -9.92 -1.32 -21.91
CA SER A 96 -9.32 -2.08 -23.01
C SER A 96 -7.98 -2.73 -22.61
N VAL A 97 -7.12 -2.00 -21.89
CA VAL A 97 -5.85 -2.51 -21.37
C VAL A 97 -6.08 -3.65 -20.37
N SER A 98 -7.06 -3.50 -19.46
CA SER A 98 -7.40 -4.59 -18.54
C SER A 98 -7.91 -5.85 -19.25
N ILE A 99 -8.64 -5.73 -20.37
CA ILE A 99 -9.09 -6.87 -21.17
C ILE A 99 -7.89 -7.59 -21.81
N GLU A 100 -6.96 -6.83 -22.41
CA GLU A 100 -5.75 -7.41 -22.99
C GLU A 100 -4.92 -8.19 -21.95
N ILE A 101 -4.80 -7.66 -20.73
CA ILE A 101 -4.06 -8.33 -19.65
C ILE A 101 -4.81 -9.57 -19.15
N LEU A 102 -6.07 -9.43 -18.72
CA LEU A 102 -6.77 -10.46 -17.94
C LEU A 102 -7.49 -11.51 -18.79
N VAL A 103 -7.86 -11.19 -20.04
CA VAL A 103 -8.57 -12.11 -20.95
C VAL A 103 -7.63 -12.68 -22.00
N HIS A 104 -6.73 -11.86 -22.54
CA HIS A 104 -5.80 -12.26 -23.61
C HIS A 104 -4.39 -12.62 -23.12
N ASP A 105 -4.12 -12.61 -21.81
CA ASP A 105 -2.83 -12.94 -21.17
C ASP A 105 -1.62 -12.18 -21.77
N LYS A 106 -1.82 -10.89 -22.12
CA LYS A 106 -0.76 -10.04 -22.68
C LYS A 106 0.20 -9.54 -21.59
N LYS A 107 1.18 -10.39 -21.26
CA LYS A 107 2.18 -10.13 -20.21
C LYS A 107 3.09 -8.93 -20.46
N ASP A 108 3.29 -8.55 -21.72
CA ASP A 108 4.02 -7.33 -22.11
C ASP A 108 3.24 -6.07 -21.73
N VAL A 109 1.92 -6.09 -21.92
CA VAL A 109 1.02 -5.01 -21.50
C VAL A 109 0.91 -4.92 -19.97
N ASP A 110 0.87 -6.06 -19.28
CA ASP A 110 0.86 -6.12 -17.81
C ASP A 110 2.13 -5.49 -17.21
N LYS A 111 3.30 -5.87 -17.72
CA LYS A 111 4.60 -5.28 -17.32
C LYS A 111 4.67 -3.77 -17.55
N ALA A 112 4.02 -3.26 -18.60
CA ALA A 112 3.98 -1.83 -18.87
C ALA A 112 3.06 -1.07 -17.90
N HIS A 113 2.05 -1.75 -17.32
CA HIS A 113 1.16 -1.18 -16.32
C HIS A 113 1.71 -1.28 -14.89
N ALA A 114 2.46 -2.35 -14.59
CA ALA A 114 3.05 -2.57 -13.27
C ALA A 114 3.97 -1.41 -12.85
N VAL A 115 3.66 -0.80 -11.71
CA VAL A 115 4.38 0.35 -11.12
C VAL A 115 5.33 -0.08 -10.02
#